data_AF-A0A8I3PX04-F1
#
_entry.id   AF-A0A8I3PX04-F1
#
_cell.length_a   1.000
_cell.length_b   1.000
_cell.length_c   1.000
_cell.angle_alpha   90.00
_cell.angle_beta   90.00
_cell.angle_gamma   90.00
#
_symmetry.space_group_name_H-M   'P 1'
#
loop_
_entity.id
_entity.type
_entity.pdbx_description
1 polymer ?
#
loop_
_entity_poly.entity_id
_entity_poly.type
_entity_poly.pdbx_seq_one_letter_code
_entity_poly.pdbx_strand_id
1 'polypeptide(L)'
;MGPAQKPNVCRQLSRRALGFFSRDAGVVQRTNLGILRALVCQESTKFKNVWTTHSKSPIAYERGRIYFDNYRCCVSSVASEPRKLYEMPKCSKSEKIEDALLWECPVGEILPNPSDYKSSLIALTAHNWLFRISATTGKVLEKIYLASYCKFRYLSWDTPQEVIAVKSAQNKGSVLARQAGIQQPVLLYLAVFHVLPFSLIGILEINKKIFGNVTDATLSHGILIVMYSSGLVRLYSFQAITEQFMQQKLDLGCACRWGGTAGTVGEAPFGIPCNIKITDTPPLLFEVSSLENAFQIGGHPWHYIITPNKKKQKGVFHICALKDNSLAKNGIQEMECCSLESDWIYFHPDASGRIIHVGPNQVKVLKLNEVENNSAQHQISEDFVILANREKNKNENLPTVTASGRVVKRTFNLLDDDPEQETYSHEVYFDRDLVLHIEQKPSRVFSCYVYQMVCDPGEEETTNRSCEKE
;
A
#
# COMPACT_ATOMS: atom_id res chain seq x y z
N MET A 1 13.86 24.44 -40.36
CA MET A 1 13.51 23.03 -40.08
C MET A 1 12.02 23.01 -39.75
N GLY A 2 11.21 22.34 -40.57
CA GLY A 2 9.75 22.32 -40.40
C GLY A 2 9.32 21.57 -39.13
N PRO A 3 8.08 21.78 -38.65
CA PRO A 3 7.56 21.06 -37.50
C PRO A 3 7.57 19.57 -37.79
N ALA A 4 8.29 18.79 -36.98
CA ALA A 4 8.28 17.34 -37.07
C ALA A 4 6.83 16.86 -36.90
N GLN A 5 6.26 16.30 -37.96
CA GLN A 5 4.89 15.80 -38.00
C GLN A 5 4.71 14.79 -36.85
N LYS A 6 3.81 15.10 -35.89
CA LYS A 6 3.50 14.18 -34.78
C LYS A 6 3.07 12.83 -35.39
N PRO A 7 3.69 11.71 -35.02
CA PRO A 7 3.39 10.44 -35.66
C PRO A 7 1.95 10.01 -35.33
N ASN A 8 1.17 9.71 -36.37
CA ASN A 8 -0.23 9.28 -36.25
C ASN A 8 -0.32 7.99 -35.41
N VAL A 9 -1.04 8.06 -34.29
CA VAL A 9 -1.18 6.97 -33.31
C VAL A 9 -1.87 5.75 -33.91
N CYS A 10 -2.89 5.92 -34.75
CA CYS A 10 -3.57 4.82 -35.43
C CYS A 10 -2.58 4.03 -36.32
N ARG A 11 -1.71 4.73 -37.05
CA ARG A 11 -0.65 4.09 -37.85
C ARG A 11 0.35 3.31 -36.99
N GLN A 12 0.67 3.79 -35.80
CA GLN A 12 1.55 3.07 -34.85
C GLN A 12 0.86 1.83 -34.28
N LEU A 13 -0.43 1.92 -33.92
CA LEU A 13 -1.24 0.79 -33.45
C LEU A 13 -1.39 -0.30 -34.52
N SER A 14 -1.64 0.08 -35.78
CA SER A 14 -1.70 -0.87 -36.90
C SER A 14 -0.36 -1.59 -37.11
N ARG A 15 0.77 -0.86 -37.06
CA ARG A 15 2.11 -1.49 -37.15
C ARG A 15 2.40 -2.41 -35.97
N ARG A 16 1.94 -2.07 -34.77
CA ARG A 16 2.03 -2.94 -33.60
C ARG A 16 1.22 -4.23 -33.80
N ALA A 17 -0.03 -4.13 -34.25
CA ALA A 17 -0.89 -5.29 -34.49
C ALA A 17 -0.31 -6.22 -35.57
N LEU A 18 0.38 -5.67 -36.56
CA LEU A 18 1.07 -6.42 -37.62
C LEU A 18 2.46 -6.96 -37.19
N GLY A 19 2.84 -6.83 -35.92
CA GLY A 19 4.08 -7.41 -35.41
C GLY A 19 5.36 -6.70 -35.83
N PHE A 20 5.31 -5.47 -36.34
CA PHE A 20 6.52 -4.76 -36.80
C PHE A 20 7.56 -4.50 -35.69
N PHE A 21 7.16 -4.60 -34.43
CA PHE A 21 8.02 -4.34 -33.27
C PHE A 21 8.34 -5.61 -32.47
N SER A 22 7.88 -6.79 -32.89
CA SER A 22 7.91 -8.05 -32.11
C SER A 22 9.29 -8.69 -31.96
N ARG A 23 10.33 -8.14 -32.60
CA ARG A 23 11.69 -8.72 -32.60
C ARG A 23 12.41 -8.60 -31.26
N ASP A 24 11.97 -7.68 -30.39
CA ASP A 24 12.59 -7.41 -29.09
C ASP A 24 11.53 -6.93 -28.08
N ALA A 25 11.43 -7.58 -26.92
CA ALA A 25 10.43 -7.29 -25.90
C ALA A 25 10.55 -5.86 -25.32
N GLY A 26 11.78 -5.35 -25.19
CA GLY A 26 12.05 -3.98 -24.73
C GLY A 26 11.70 -2.92 -25.78
N VAL A 27 11.81 -3.23 -27.08
CA VAL A 27 11.30 -2.37 -28.16
C VAL A 27 9.77 -2.34 -28.15
N VAL A 28 9.11 -3.49 -28.03
CA VAL A 28 7.64 -3.56 -27.90
C VAL A 28 7.14 -2.72 -26.71
N GLN A 29 7.77 -2.85 -25.54
CA GLN A 29 7.38 -2.10 -24.34
C GLN A 29 7.56 -0.60 -24.53
N ARG A 30 8.72 -0.15 -25.04
CA ARG A 30 8.97 1.29 -25.31
C ARG A 30 8.00 1.86 -26.34
N THR A 31 7.68 1.11 -27.39
CA THR A 31 6.70 1.54 -28.40
C THR A 31 5.29 1.60 -27.81
N ASN A 32 4.88 0.63 -26.99
CA ASN A 32 3.57 0.66 -26.31
C ASN A 32 3.46 1.84 -25.36
N LEU A 33 4.51 2.13 -24.58
CA LEU A 33 4.56 3.30 -23.69
C LEU A 33 4.57 4.62 -24.48
N GLY A 34 5.24 4.66 -25.64
CA GLY A 34 5.21 5.81 -26.53
C GLY A 34 3.83 6.09 -27.11
N ILE A 35 3.13 5.04 -27.56
CA ILE A 35 1.73 5.10 -28.02
C ILE A 35 0.82 5.56 -26.88
N LEU A 36 0.95 4.96 -25.70
CA LEU A 36 0.15 5.32 -24.52
C LEU A 36 0.38 6.77 -24.13
N ARG A 37 1.63 7.24 -24.07
CA ARG A 37 1.96 8.64 -23.81
C ARG A 37 1.33 9.56 -24.84
N ALA A 38 1.40 9.20 -26.12
CA ALA A 38 0.81 10.00 -27.19
C ALA A 38 -0.72 10.08 -27.08
N LEU A 39 -1.39 9.01 -26.62
CA LEU A 39 -2.84 8.98 -26.38
C LEU A 39 -3.24 9.76 -25.12
N VAL A 40 -2.49 9.60 -24.02
CA VAL A 40 -2.83 10.23 -22.73
C VAL A 40 -2.55 11.74 -22.75
N CYS A 41 -1.54 12.19 -23.51
CA CYS A 41 -1.14 13.60 -23.60
C CYS A 41 -1.77 14.34 -24.80
N GLN A 42 -2.82 13.84 -25.44
CA GLN A 42 -3.53 14.64 -26.46
C GLN A 42 -4.34 15.73 -25.75
N GLU A 43 -4.39 16.94 -26.32
CA GLU A 43 -5.16 18.05 -25.74
C GLU A 43 -6.67 17.76 -25.73
N SER A 44 -7.14 16.90 -26.63
CA SER A 44 -8.51 16.41 -26.71
C SER A 44 -8.84 15.32 -25.68
N THR A 45 -7.84 14.79 -24.98
CA THR A 45 -8.02 13.75 -23.97
C THR A 45 -8.36 14.38 -22.63
N LYS A 46 -9.57 14.09 -22.14
CA LYS A 46 -10.07 14.61 -20.86
C LYS A 46 -10.54 13.47 -19.98
N PHE A 47 -10.38 13.63 -18.68
CA PHE A 47 -10.99 12.73 -17.71
C PHE A 47 -12.41 13.20 -17.39
N LYS A 48 -13.39 12.36 -17.69
CA LYS A 48 -14.80 12.62 -17.37
C LYS A 48 -15.19 11.79 -16.16
N ASN A 49 -15.88 12.40 -15.19
CA ASN A 49 -16.50 11.64 -14.12
C ASN A 49 -17.62 10.76 -14.71
N VAL A 50 -17.44 9.44 -14.61
CA VAL A 50 -18.39 8.44 -15.13
C VAL A 50 -19.24 7.82 -14.01
N TRP A 51 -18.80 7.94 -12.76
CA TRP A 51 -19.50 7.34 -11.63
C TRP A 51 -19.12 7.99 -10.30
N THR A 52 -20.10 8.12 -9.42
CA THR A 52 -19.93 8.64 -8.07
C THR A 52 -20.78 7.82 -7.10
N THR A 53 -20.24 7.47 -5.93
CA THR A 53 -20.98 6.80 -4.87
C THR A 53 -20.56 7.28 -3.48
N HIS A 54 -21.38 6.97 -2.48
CA HIS A 54 -21.13 7.30 -1.08
C HIS A 54 -21.32 6.08 -0.18
N SER A 55 -20.50 6.00 0.87
CA SER A 55 -20.50 4.93 1.86
C SER A 55 -20.37 5.48 3.27
N LYS A 56 -20.94 4.77 4.25
CA LYS A 56 -20.71 5.04 5.69
C LYS A 56 -19.54 4.23 6.27
N SER A 57 -18.96 3.35 5.45
CA SER A 57 -17.82 2.50 5.76
C SER A 57 -16.65 2.87 4.83
N PRO A 58 -15.39 2.63 5.25
CA PRO A 58 -14.23 2.87 4.40
C PRO A 58 -14.37 2.17 3.05
N ILE A 59 -13.94 2.87 1.99
CA ILE A 59 -13.91 2.35 0.62
C ILE A 59 -12.46 1.96 0.33
N ALA A 60 -12.25 0.75 -0.17
CA ALA A 60 -10.92 0.29 -0.59
C ALA A 60 -10.90 0.11 -2.11
N TYR A 61 -9.73 0.31 -2.72
CA TYR A 61 -9.53 0.11 -4.14
C TYR A 61 -8.32 -0.79 -4.39
N GLU A 62 -8.51 -1.88 -5.14
CA GLU A 62 -7.43 -2.76 -5.56
C GLU A 62 -7.64 -3.23 -6.99
N ARG A 63 -6.70 -2.87 -7.88
CA ARG A 63 -6.59 -3.38 -9.26
C ARG A 63 -7.93 -3.40 -10.01
N GLY A 64 -8.50 -2.22 -10.20
CA GLY A 64 -9.78 -2.07 -10.89
C GLY A 64 -11.02 -2.49 -10.09
N ARG A 65 -10.91 -2.89 -8.82
CA ARG A 65 -12.04 -3.28 -7.97
C ARG A 65 -12.22 -2.29 -6.82
N ILE A 66 -13.45 -1.85 -6.61
CA ILE A 66 -13.86 -0.93 -5.56
C ILE A 66 -14.67 -1.72 -4.53
N TYR A 67 -14.20 -1.72 -3.29
CA TYR A 67 -14.77 -2.50 -2.20
C TYR A 67 -15.50 -1.60 -1.20
N PHE A 68 -16.66 -2.06 -0.76
CA PHE A 68 -17.54 -1.39 0.20
C PHE A 68 -17.90 -2.33 1.34
N ASP A 69 -18.36 -1.75 2.45
CA ASP A 69 -18.90 -2.49 3.60
C ASP A 69 -17.94 -3.54 4.16
N ASN A 70 -16.66 -3.18 4.23
CA ASN A 70 -15.56 -4.07 4.59
C ASN A 70 -15.50 -5.27 3.63
N TYR A 71 -15.29 -5.00 2.34
CA TYR A 71 -15.14 -6.00 1.27
C TYR A 71 -16.35 -6.90 0.98
N ARG A 72 -17.51 -6.64 1.60
CA ARG A 72 -18.74 -7.40 1.38
C ARG A 72 -19.45 -7.06 0.08
N CYS A 73 -19.23 -5.87 -0.44
CA CYS A 73 -19.74 -5.45 -1.75
C CYS A 73 -18.56 -5.03 -2.62
N CYS A 74 -18.56 -5.48 -3.87
CA CYS A 74 -17.50 -5.19 -4.83
C CYS A 74 -18.07 -4.69 -6.14
N VAL A 75 -17.48 -3.63 -6.66
CA VAL A 75 -17.81 -3.01 -7.95
C VAL A 75 -16.55 -3.02 -8.81
N SER A 76 -16.64 -3.54 -10.02
CA SER A 76 -15.57 -3.43 -11.02
C SER A 76 -15.61 -2.06 -11.67
N SER A 77 -14.47 -1.40 -11.77
CA SER A 77 -14.27 -0.14 -12.48
C SER A 77 -13.69 -0.32 -13.89
N VAL A 78 -13.39 -1.57 -14.31
CA VAL A 78 -12.72 -1.87 -15.59
C VAL A 78 -13.64 -1.66 -16.81
N ALA A 79 -14.95 -1.74 -16.63
CA ALA A 79 -15.90 -1.48 -17.70
C ALA A 79 -16.13 0.02 -17.89
N SER A 80 -16.70 0.42 -19.04
CA SER A 80 -17.05 1.82 -19.35
C SER A 80 -17.96 2.49 -18.31
N GLU A 81 -18.70 1.68 -17.56
CA GLU A 81 -19.40 2.11 -16.36
C GLU A 81 -19.13 1.09 -15.25
N PRO A 82 -18.90 1.52 -13.99
CA PRO A 82 -18.67 0.59 -12.90
C PRO A 82 -19.82 -0.38 -12.69
N ARG A 83 -19.52 -1.68 -12.59
CA ARG A 83 -20.52 -2.75 -12.45
C ARG A 83 -20.32 -3.54 -11.18
N LYS A 84 -21.41 -3.73 -10.45
CA LYS A 84 -21.42 -4.58 -9.25
C LYS A 84 -21.06 -6.03 -9.62
N LEU A 85 -20.02 -6.55 -8.98
CA LEU A 85 -19.59 -7.94 -9.14
C LEU A 85 -20.32 -8.85 -8.17
N TYR A 86 -20.36 -8.47 -6.89
CA TYR A 86 -21.06 -9.23 -5.86
C TYR A 86 -21.51 -8.34 -4.70
N GLU A 87 -22.48 -8.85 -3.94
CA GLU A 87 -22.81 -8.38 -2.59
C GLU A 87 -23.08 -9.61 -1.71
N MET A 88 -22.32 -9.71 -0.63
CA MET A 88 -22.49 -10.76 0.35
C MET A 88 -23.70 -10.46 1.25
N PRO A 89 -24.39 -11.49 1.79
CA PRO A 89 -25.50 -11.31 2.72
C PRO A 89 -25.13 -10.43 3.91
N LYS A 90 -26.09 -9.80 4.60
CA LYS A 90 -25.79 -9.10 5.86
C LYS A 90 -25.32 -10.10 6.91
N CYS A 91 -24.29 -9.74 7.66
CA CYS A 91 -23.73 -10.57 8.72
C CYS A 91 -23.73 -9.84 10.06
N SER A 92 -23.52 -10.59 11.13
CA SER A 92 -23.35 -10.02 12.47
C SER A 92 -22.05 -9.19 12.55
N LYS A 93 -21.97 -8.29 13.54
CA LYS A 93 -20.73 -7.52 13.79
C LYS A 93 -19.52 -8.41 14.12
N SER A 94 -19.75 -9.60 14.67
CA SER A 94 -18.72 -10.60 14.93
C SER A 94 -18.14 -11.23 13.66
N GLU A 95 -18.88 -11.22 12.56
CA GLU A 95 -18.50 -11.81 11.27
C GLU A 95 -17.96 -10.78 10.27
N LYS A 96 -17.83 -9.51 10.68
CA LYS A 96 -17.27 -8.48 9.82
C LYS A 96 -15.85 -8.85 9.40
N ILE A 97 -15.51 -8.49 8.17
CA ILE A 97 -14.13 -8.54 7.68
C ILE A 97 -13.41 -7.35 8.34
N GLU A 98 -12.28 -7.64 8.97
CA GLU A 98 -11.40 -6.65 9.59
C GLU A 98 -10.36 -6.16 8.59
N ASP A 99 -9.85 -7.07 7.75
CA ASP A 99 -8.83 -6.77 6.76
C ASP A 99 -8.91 -7.76 5.59
N ALA A 100 -8.40 -7.39 4.42
CA ALA A 100 -8.39 -8.26 3.26
C ALA A 100 -7.26 -7.92 2.27
N LEU A 101 -6.82 -8.92 1.50
CA LEU A 101 -5.85 -8.77 0.42
C LEU A 101 -6.37 -9.43 -0.85
N LEU A 102 -6.29 -8.73 -1.99
CA LEU A 102 -6.53 -9.33 -3.29
C LEU A 102 -5.34 -10.20 -3.73
N TRP A 103 -5.65 -11.47 -4.00
CA TRP A 103 -4.77 -12.42 -4.63
C TRP A 103 -5.18 -12.67 -6.09
N GLU A 104 -4.19 -12.59 -6.99
CA GLU A 104 -4.33 -12.83 -8.41
C GLU A 104 -3.31 -13.89 -8.86
N CYS A 105 -3.75 -14.76 -9.77
CA CYS A 105 -2.91 -15.83 -10.29
C CYS A 105 -1.63 -15.28 -10.92
N PRO A 106 -0.44 -15.81 -10.57
CA PRO A 106 0.79 -15.49 -11.26
C PRO A 106 0.70 -15.95 -12.73
N VAL A 107 1.29 -15.16 -13.63
CA VAL A 107 1.28 -15.46 -15.06
C VAL A 107 2.34 -16.52 -15.36
N GLY A 108 1.94 -17.63 -15.97
CA GLY A 108 2.87 -18.66 -16.47
C GLY A 108 3.11 -19.83 -15.52
N GLU A 109 2.49 -19.83 -14.33
CA GLU A 109 2.53 -20.99 -13.44
C GLU A 109 1.39 -21.97 -13.70
N ILE A 110 1.67 -23.26 -13.57
CA ILE A 110 0.66 -24.33 -13.64
C ILE A 110 0.18 -24.59 -12.22
N LEU A 111 -1.04 -24.14 -11.93
CA LEU A 111 -1.66 -24.33 -10.63
C LEU A 111 -2.34 -25.70 -10.51
N PRO A 112 -2.42 -26.29 -9.29
CA PRO A 112 -2.96 -27.63 -9.08
C PRO A 112 -4.44 -27.75 -9.46
N ASN A 113 -5.25 -26.73 -9.17
CA ASN A 113 -6.69 -26.75 -9.46
C ASN A 113 -7.08 -25.65 -10.46
N PRO A 114 -8.01 -25.92 -11.41
CA PRO A 114 -8.55 -24.91 -12.32
C PRO A 114 -9.21 -23.71 -11.62
N SER A 115 -9.74 -23.89 -10.40
CA SER A 115 -10.31 -22.80 -9.60
C SER A 115 -9.27 -21.82 -9.09
N ASP A 116 -8.02 -22.27 -8.91
CA ASP A 116 -6.94 -21.45 -8.35
C ASP A 116 -6.45 -20.42 -9.36
N TYR A 117 -6.74 -20.57 -10.66
CA TYR A 117 -6.47 -19.54 -11.66
C TYR A 117 -7.37 -18.31 -11.53
N LYS A 118 -8.42 -18.37 -10.70
CA LYS A 118 -9.35 -17.25 -10.50
C LYS A 118 -8.91 -16.39 -9.32
N SER A 119 -8.95 -15.07 -9.52
CA SER A 119 -8.67 -14.09 -8.47
C SER A 119 -9.55 -14.32 -7.24
N SER A 120 -8.93 -14.25 -6.08
CA SER A 120 -9.58 -14.48 -4.79
C SER A 120 -9.19 -13.41 -3.79
N LEU A 121 -10.13 -13.01 -2.94
CA LEU A 121 -9.90 -12.14 -1.81
C LEU A 121 -9.59 -12.99 -0.58
N ILE A 122 -8.45 -12.77 0.04
CA ILE A 122 -8.09 -13.37 1.32
C ILE A 122 -8.58 -12.40 2.41
N ALA A 123 -9.59 -12.81 3.17
CA ALA A 123 -10.26 -11.92 4.13
C ALA A 123 -10.15 -12.45 5.55
N LEU A 124 -9.75 -11.59 6.48
CA LEU A 124 -9.68 -11.87 7.90
C LEU A 124 -10.91 -11.31 8.60
N THR A 125 -11.56 -12.14 9.42
CA THR A 125 -12.79 -11.76 10.11
C THR A 125 -12.57 -11.44 11.59
N ALA A 126 -13.53 -10.71 12.18
CA ALA A 126 -13.45 -10.29 13.58
C ALA A 126 -13.44 -11.44 14.61
N HIS A 127 -13.88 -12.63 14.19
CA HIS A 127 -13.93 -13.87 14.96
C HIS A 127 -12.83 -14.86 14.55
N ASN A 128 -11.71 -14.34 14.02
CA ASN A 128 -10.48 -15.07 13.73
C ASN A 128 -10.60 -16.18 12.67
N TRP A 129 -11.52 -16.02 11.72
CA TRP A 129 -11.49 -16.83 10.50
C TRP A 129 -10.76 -16.12 9.39
N LEU A 130 -9.95 -16.88 8.68
CA LEU A 130 -9.33 -16.52 7.42
C LEU A 130 -10.13 -17.19 6.29
N PHE A 131 -10.70 -16.38 5.40
CA PHE A 131 -11.51 -16.83 4.28
C PHE A 131 -10.78 -16.60 2.97
N ARG A 132 -10.87 -17.58 2.06
CA ARG A 132 -10.59 -17.37 0.64
C ARG A 132 -11.93 -17.17 -0.06
N ILE A 133 -12.19 -15.96 -0.54
CA ILE A 133 -13.46 -15.57 -1.16
C ILE A 133 -13.22 -15.34 -2.65
N SER A 134 -14.08 -15.84 -3.52
CA SER A 134 -14.01 -15.52 -4.95
C SER A 134 -14.16 -14.01 -5.16
N ALA A 135 -13.18 -13.36 -5.79
CA ALA A 135 -13.21 -11.92 -6.01
C ALA A 135 -14.26 -11.48 -7.05
N THR A 136 -14.85 -12.42 -7.80
CA THR A 136 -15.90 -12.16 -8.78
C THR A 136 -17.30 -12.44 -8.25
N THR A 137 -17.47 -13.50 -7.43
CA THR A 137 -18.81 -13.94 -6.98
C THR A 137 -19.11 -13.67 -5.52
N GLY A 138 -18.10 -13.34 -4.70
CA GLY A 138 -18.26 -13.18 -3.25
C GLY A 138 -18.50 -14.50 -2.50
N LYS A 139 -18.43 -15.66 -3.18
CA LYS A 139 -18.59 -16.98 -2.56
C LYS A 139 -17.33 -17.35 -1.77
N VAL A 140 -17.51 -17.79 -0.53
CA VAL A 140 -16.44 -18.38 0.29
C VAL A 140 -16.03 -19.72 -0.34
N LEU A 141 -14.77 -19.81 -0.77
CA LEU A 141 -14.15 -20.99 -1.35
C LEU A 141 -13.52 -21.87 -0.27
N GLU A 142 -12.91 -21.25 0.74
CA GLU A 142 -12.18 -21.91 1.82
C GLU A 142 -12.26 -21.09 3.10
N LYS A 143 -12.22 -21.75 4.25
CA LYS A 143 -12.24 -21.12 5.57
C LYS A 143 -11.31 -21.84 6.53
N ILE A 144 -10.52 -21.07 7.26
CA ILE A 144 -9.58 -21.56 8.26
C ILE A 144 -9.78 -20.79 9.55
N TYR A 145 -10.01 -21.50 10.64
CA TYR A 145 -10.10 -20.90 11.97
C TYR A 145 -8.71 -20.77 12.56
N LEU A 146 -8.28 -19.54 12.85
CA LEU A 146 -6.91 -19.26 13.29
C LEU A 146 -6.70 -19.66 14.75
N ALA A 147 -7.44 -19.07 15.68
CA ALA A 147 -7.32 -19.38 17.11
C ALA A 147 -8.38 -18.67 17.96
N SER A 148 -8.54 -19.10 19.21
CA SER A 148 -9.30 -18.37 20.24
C SER A 148 -8.43 -17.56 21.22
N TYR A 149 -7.12 -17.83 21.33
CA TYR A 149 -6.24 -17.26 22.35
C TYR A 149 -5.81 -15.81 22.11
N CYS A 150 -5.98 -15.28 20.91
CA CYS A 150 -5.72 -13.88 20.58
C CYS A 150 -6.72 -13.37 19.54
N LYS A 151 -6.69 -12.07 19.22
CA LYS A 151 -7.52 -11.48 18.17
C LYS A 151 -6.65 -11.08 16.98
N PHE A 152 -6.79 -11.78 15.88
CA PHE A 152 -6.15 -11.45 14.61
C PHE A 152 -6.90 -10.31 13.94
N ARG A 153 -6.17 -9.29 13.47
CA ARG A 153 -6.78 -8.04 12.97
C ARG A 153 -6.18 -7.50 11.68
N TYR A 154 -4.95 -7.86 11.35
CA TYR A 154 -4.27 -7.28 10.20
C TYR A 154 -3.74 -8.35 9.27
N LEU A 155 -3.84 -8.11 7.97
CA LEU A 155 -3.26 -8.90 6.89
C LEU A 155 -2.19 -8.07 6.18
N SER A 156 -1.11 -8.73 5.79
CA SER A 156 -0.04 -8.11 5.02
C SER A 156 0.63 -9.13 4.12
N TRP A 157 1.17 -8.67 2.99
CA TRP A 157 2.05 -9.48 2.17
C TRP A 157 3.45 -9.49 2.78
N ASP A 158 3.96 -10.68 3.07
CA ASP A 158 5.39 -10.87 3.33
C ASP A 158 6.16 -10.86 2.00
N THR A 159 5.72 -11.73 1.09
CA THR A 159 6.12 -11.76 -0.32
C THR A 159 4.86 -11.56 -1.16
N PRO A 160 4.77 -10.49 -1.96
CA PRO A 160 3.55 -10.16 -2.71
C PRO A 160 3.03 -11.34 -3.52
N GLN A 161 1.73 -11.64 -3.39
CA GLN A 161 1.02 -12.73 -4.09
C GLN A 161 1.44 -14.16 -3.72
N GLU A 162 2.43 -14.36 -2.85
CA GLU A 162 2.95 -15.69 -2.49
C GLU A 162 2.75 -16.03 -1.01
N VAL A 163 3.15 -15.11 -0.12
CA VAL A 163 3.18 -15.34 1.33
C VAL A 163 2.47 -14.22 2.06
N ILE A 164 1.53 -14.59 2.93
CA ILE A 164 0.80 -13.65 3.78
C ILE A 164 1.22 -13.79 5.25
N ALA A 165 1.22 -12.67 5.95
CA ALA A 165 1.35 -12.60 7.40
C ALA A 165 0.07 -12.05 8.02
N VAL A 166 -0.49 -12.80 8.96
CA VAL A 166 -1.68 -12.47 9.75
C VAL A 166 -1.26 -12.03 11.14
N LYS A 167 -1.45 -10.76 11.47
CA LYS A 167 -0.99 -10.16 12.72
C LYS A 167 -2.13 -9.98 13.73
N SER A 168 -1.83 -10.26 14.99
CA SER A 168 -2.74 -10.00 16.10
C SER A 168 -2.79 -8.52 16.49
N ALA A 169 -3.90 -8.11 17.09
CA ALA A 169 -3.90 -6.89 17.90
C ALA A 169 -2.86 -7.00 19.02
N GLN A 170 -2.26 -5.88 19.40
CA GLN A 170 -1.33 -5.84 20.52
C GLN A 170 -2.06 -6.20 21.82
N ASN A 171 -1.52 -7.20 22.50
CA ASN A 171 -2.05 -7.70 23.75
C ASN A 171 -1.61 -6.79 24.91
N LYS A 172 -2.40 -5.75 25.15
CA LYS A 172 -2.15 -4.79 26.25
C LYS A 172 -2.60 -5.32 27.63
N GLY A 173 -3.12 -6.56 27.70
CA GLY A 173 -3.76 -7.09 28.89
C GLY A 173 -5.06 -6.37 29.25
N SER A 174 -6.01 -7.06 29.89
CA SER A 174 -7.21 -6.40 30.41
C SER A 174 -6.81 -5.35 31.46
N VAL A 175 -7.63 -4.29 31.59
CA VAL A 175 -7.40 -3.23 32.60
C VAL A 175 -7.32 -3.84 34.00
N LEU A 176 -8.17 -4.83 34.28
CA LEU A 176 -8.20 -5.59 35.53
C LEU A 176 -6.92 -6.41 35.76
N ALA A 177 -6.40 -7.10 34.74
CA ALA A 177 -5.16 -7.87 34.86
C ALA A 177 -3.95 -6.95 35.12
N ARG A 178 -3.92 -5.78 34.47
CA ARG A 178 -2.90 -4.75 34.72
C ARG A 178 -2.96 -4.19 36.14
N GLN A 179 -4.17 -3.93 36.66
CA GLN A 179 -4.39 -3.48 38.05
C GLN A 179 -3.99 -4.56 39.08
N ALA A 180 -4.16 -5.84 38.75
CA ALA A 180 -3.74 -6.97 39.57
C ALA A 180 -2.24 -7.31 39.45
N GLY A 181 -1.45 -6.53 38.69
CA GLY A 181 -0.03 -6.82 38.47
C GLY A 181 0.27 -8.03 37.59
N ILE A 182 -0.75 -8.66 36.99
CA ILE A 182 -0.60 -9.82 36.11
C ILE A 182 -0.11 -9.32 34.74
N GLN A 183 1.19 -9.43 34.50
CA GLN A 183 1.77 -9.13 33.18
C GLN A 183 1.52 -10.29 32.22
N GLN A 184 0.87 -10.01 31.09
CA GLN A 184 0.83 -10.95 29.99
C GLN A 184 2.19 -10.96 29.29
N PRO A 185 2.86 -12.13 29.18
CA PRO A 185 4.19 -12.19 28.60
C PRO A 185 4.14 -12.05 27.07
N VAL A 186 3.07 -12.50 26.42
CA VAL A 186 2.96 -12.44 24.95
C VAL A 186 2.33 -11.12 24.51
N LEU A 187 3.04 -10.38 23.67
CA LEU A 187 2.66 -9.06 23.16
C LEU A 187 1.87 -9.15 21.85
N LEU A 188 2.31 -9.99 20.91
CA LEU A 188 1.76 -10.11 19.56
C LEU A 188 1.90 -11.55 19.06
N TYR A 189 1.06 -11.93 18.10
CA TYR A 189 1.20 -13.16 17.32
C TYR A 189 1.26 -12.83 15.83
N LEU A 190 2.09 -13.58 15.10
CA LEU A 190 2.16 -13.55 13.63
C LEU A 190 1.94 -14.97 13.13
N ALA A 191 0.88 -15.18 12.34
CA ALA A 191 0.63 -16.43 11.64
C ALA A 191 0.98 -16.25 10.15
N VAL A 192 1.81 -17.13 9.60
CA VAL A 192 2.37 -16.98 8.26
C VAL A 192 1.92 -18.13 7.38
N PHE A 193 1.44 -17.83 6.18
CA PHE A 193 0.89 -18.81 5.24
C PHE A 193 1.44 -18.59 3.84
N HIS A 194 1.71 -19.69 3.13
CA HIS A 194 1.72 -19.67 1.67
C HIS A 194 0.29 -19.61 1.15
N VAL A 195 0.06 -18.81 0.11
CA VAL A 195 -1.27 -18.66 -0.48
C VAL A 195 -1.61 -19.80 -1.42
N LEU A 196 -0.65 -20.29 -2.22
CA LEU A 196 -0.83 -21.43 -3.12
C LEU A 196 0.36 -22.41 -3.08
N PRO A 197 0.12 -23.69 -2.77
CA PRO A 197 -1.08 -24.19 -2.11
C PRO A 197 -1.27 -23.52 -0.74
N PHE A 198 -2.52 -23.28 -0.35
CA PHE A 198 -2.81 -22.61 0.92
C PHE A 198 -2.30 -23.47 2.07
N SER A 199 -1.21 -23.06 2.72
CA SER A 199 -0.51 -23.89 3.70
C SER A 199 0.11 -23.05 4.81
N LEU A 200 0.14 -23.60 6.01
CA LEU A 200 0.69 -22.95 7.20
C LEU A 200 2.23 -23.09 7.19
N ILE A 201 2.93 -21.96 7.30
CA ILE A 201 4.38 -21.96 7.58
C ILE A 201 4.59 -22.04 9.10
N GLY A 202 3.85 -21.25 9.87
CA GLY A 202 3.85 -21.33 11.32
C GLY A 202 3.20 -20.12 12.00
N ILE A 203 2.99 -20.24 13.30
CA ILE A 203 2.53 -19.16 14.17
C ILE A 203 3.60 -18.90 15.23
N LEU A 204 4.10 -17.67 15.25
CA LEU A 204 5.09 -17.20 16.21
C LEU A 204 4.49 -16.23 17.23
N GLU A 205 4.97 -16.29 18.47
CA GLU A 205 4.67 -15.32 19.51
C GLU A 205 5.82 -14.33 19.73
N ILE A 206 5.50 -13.04 19.84
CA ILE A 206 6.44 -12.02 20.28
C ILE A 206 6.31 -11.87 21.79
N ASN A 207 7.28 -12.43 22.51
CA ASN A 207 7.28 -12.47 23.96
C ASN A 207 8.09 -11.32 24.58
N LYS A 208 7.48 -10.59 25.53
CA LYS A 208 8.12 -9.50 26.28
C LYS A 208 9.37 -9.94 27.03
N LYS A 209 9.45 -11.20 27.49
CA LYS A 209 10.63 -11.71 28.20
C LYS A 209 11.86 -11.79 27.29
N ILE A 210 11.66 -12.05 26.00
CA ILE A 210 12.73 -12.22 25.03
C ILE A 210 13.05 -10.90 24.35
N PHE A 211 12.02 -10.22 23.82
CA PHE A 211 12.23 -9.00 23.05
C PHE A 211 12.21 -7.74 23.92
N GLY A 212 11.56 -7.74 25.08
CA GLY A 212 11.36 -6.53 25.88
C GLY A 212 10.12 -5.73 25.45
N ASN A 213 10.18 -4.40 25.56
CA ASN A 213 9.05 -3.51 25.27
C ASN A 213 8.93 -3.22 23.77
N VAL A 214 8.30 -4.15 23.05
CA VAL A 214 7.98 -4.04 21.62
C VAL A 214 6.72 -3.19 21.41
N THR A 215 6.80 -2.24 20.48
CA THR A 215 5.64 -1.45 20.03
C THR A 215 4.87 -2.17 18.94
N ASP A 216 5.56 -2.73 17.96
CA ASP A 216 4.97 -3.49 16.87
C ASP A 216 5.98 -4.48 16.26
N ALA A 217 5.50 -5.47 15.51
CA ALA A 217 6.31 -6.42 14.76
C ALA A 217 5.63 -6.74 13.43
N THR A 218 6.41 -6.87 12.36
CA THR A 218 5.91 -7.22 11.03
C THR A 218 6.88 -8.16 10.32
N LEU A 219 6.38 -8.86 9.29
CA LEU A 219 7.17 -9.74 8.44
C LEU A 219 7.24 -9.13 7.04
N SER A 220 8.44 -9.08 6.45
CA SER A 220 8.63 -8.67 5.07
C SER A 220 9.83 -9.38 4.45
N HIS A 221 9.65 -9.98 3.28
CA HIS A 221 10.66 -10.77 2.56
C HIS A 221 11.39 -11.80 3.45
N GLY A 222 10.66 -12.50 4.33
CA GLY A 222 11.24 -13.48 5.25
C GLY A 222 12.07 -12.88 6.39
N ILE A 223 12.01 -11.57 6.60
CA ILE A 223 12.66 -10.86 7.69
C ILE A 223 11.61 -10.44 8.71
N LEU A 224 11.79 -10.85 9.95
CA LEU A 224 11.01 -10.36 11.09
C LEU A 224 11.58 -9.01 11.52
N ILE A 225 10.78 -7.95 11.34
CA ILE A 225 11.09 -6.58 11.74
C ILE A 225 10.40 -6.31 13.08
N VAL A 226 11.18 -6.07 14.13
CA VAL A 226 10.69 -5.77 15.49
C VAL A 226 11.00 -4.32 15.84
N MET A 227 9.97 -3.56 16.22
CA MET A 227 10.05 -2.15 16.57
C MET A 227 9.86 -1.95 18.07
N TYR A 228 10.68 -1.10 18.68
CA TYR A 228 10.73 -0.89 20.12
C TYR A 228 10.27 0.51 20.51
N SER A 229 9.77 0.64 21.73
CA SER A 229 9.35 1.95 22.28
C SER A 229 10.49 2.95 22.44
N SER A 230 11.74 2.48 22.43
CA SER A 230 12.95 3.32 22.42
C SER A 230 13.24 3.95 21.06
N GLY A 231 12.49 3.59 20.01
CA GLY A 231 12.83 3.93 18.62
C GLY A 231 13.91 3.02 18.05
N LEU A 232 14.16 1.85 18.64
CA LEU A 232 15.05 0.85 18.05
C LEU A 232 14.26 -0.03 17.07
N VAL A 233 14.90 -0.45 15.98
CA VAL A 233 14.37 -1.42 15.02
C VAL A 233 15.39 -2.54 14.88
N ARG A 234 14.96 -3.80 15.03
CA ARG A 234 15.80 -4.98 14.90
C ARG A 234 15.24 -5.94 13.87
N LEU A 235 16.13 -6.54 13.09
CA LEU A 235 15.79 -7.50 12.05
C LEU A 235 16.31 -8.88 12.41
N TYR A 236 15.46 -9.88 12.20
CA TYR A 236 15.78 -11.29 12.42
C TYR A 236 15.39 -12.12 11.21
N SER A 237 16.16 -13.17 10.90
CA SER A 237 15.77 -14.13 9.86
C SER A 237 14.58 -14.95 10.35
N PHE A 238 13.44 -14.85 9.67
CA PHE A 238 12.29 -15.69 10.00
C PHE A 238 12.57 -17.16 9.72
N GLN A 239 13.33 -17.47 8.66
CA GLN A 239 13.78 -18.82 8.38
C GLN A 239 14.59 -19.40 9.54
N ALA A 240 15.62 -18.69 10.02
CA ALA A 240 16.42 -19.16 11.15
C ALA A 240 15.59 -19.34 12.42
N ILE A 241 14.62 -18.44 12.66
CA ILE A 241 13.67 -18.57 13.77
C ILE A 241 12.83 -19.85 13.63
N THR A 242 12.32 -20.13 12.44
CA THR A 242 11.50 -21.33 12.19
C THR A 242 12.31 -22.61 12.35
N GLU A 243 13.53 -22.66 11.84
CA GLU A 243 14.43 -23.81 11.96
C GLU A 243 14.83 -24.09 13.41
N GLN A 244 15.06 -23.03 14.20
CA GLN A 244 15.53 -23.16 15.58
C GLN A 244 14.40 -23.36 16.62
N PHE A 245 13.26 -22.69 16.45
CA PHE A 245 12.24 -22.57 17.50
C PHE A 245 10.89 -23.22 17.16
N MET A 246 10.76 -23.87 16.02
CA MET A 246 9.55 -24.64 15.69
C MET A 246 9.49 -25.91 16.52
N GLN A 247 8.47 -26.02 17.36
CA GLN A 247 8.27 -27.19 18.24
C GLN A 247 7.73 -28.39 17.46
N GLN A 248 6.83 -28.14 16.51
CA GLN A 248 6.23 -29.15 15.65
C GLN A 248 5.74 -28.51 14.35
N LYS A 249 5.94 -29.18 13.22
CA LYS A 249 5.30 -28.80 11.96
C LYS A 249 3.81 -29.15 12.01
N LEU A 250 2.97 -28.22 11.59
CA LEU A 250 1.51 -28.37 11.58
C LEU A 250 1.00 -28.19 10.15
N ASP A 251 0.22 -29.15 9.68
CA ASP A 251 -0.41 -29.11 8.36
C ASP A 251 -1.93 -28.88 8.53
N LEU A 252 -2.49 -27.99 7.71
CA LEU A 252 -3.92 -27.65 7.75
C LEU A 252 -4.78 -28.88 7.45
N GLY A 253 -5.86 -29.08 8.21
CA GLY A 253 -6.77 -30.22 8.05
C GLY A 253 -6.27 -31.53 8.67
N CYS A 254 -5.03 -31.57 9.19
CA CYS A 254 -4.51 -32.75 9.89
C CYS A 254 -4.88 -32.76 11.37
N ALA A 255 -5.05 -33.97 11.93
CA ALA A 255 -5.25 -34.16 13.36
C ALA A 255 -3.95 -33.87 14.13
N CYS A 256 -4.06 -33.11 15.22
CA CYS A 256 -2.94 -32.74 16.07
C CYS A 256 -3.34 -32.90 17.55
N ARG A 257 -2.35 -33.21 18.40
CA ARG A 257 -2.48 -33.09 19.86
C ARG A 257 -1.59 -31.96 20.33
N TRP A 258 -2.18 -30.94 20.94
CA TRP A 258 -1.48 -29.79 21.46
C TRP A 258 -1.95 -29.45 22.86
N GLY A 259 -1.03 -29.34 23.82
CA GLY A 259 -1.35 -28.97 25.20
C GLY A 259 -2.39 -29.91 25.86
N GLY A 260 -2.36 -31.19 25.53
CA GLY A 260 -3.30 -32.20 26.06
C GLY A 260 -4.68 -32.23 25.37
N THR A 261 -4.93 -31.35 24.41
CA THR A 261 -6.18 -31.34 23.62
C THR A 261 -5.92 -31.88 22.21
N ALA A 262 -6.81 -32.73 21.70
CA ALA A 262 -6.78 -33.23 20.33
C ALA A 262 -7.77 -32.45 19.46
N GLY A 263 -7.41 -32.16 18.21
CA GLY A 263 -8.30 -31.54 17.24
C GLY A 263 -7.66 -31.42 15.86
N THR A 264 -8.40 -30.86 14.91
CA THR A 264 -7.94 -30.65 13.53
C THR A 264 -7.37 -29.25 13.38
N VAL A 265 -6.15 -29.14 12.84
CA VAL A 265 -5.48 -27.85 12.63
C VAL A 265 -6.29 -26.99 11.65
N GLY A 266 -6.71 -25.81 12.11
CA GLY A 266 -7.49 -24.87 11.31
C GLY A 266 -9.01 -25.03 11.40
N GLU A 267 -9.53 -25.97 12.20
CA GLU A 267 -10.97 -26.14 12.42
C GLU A 267 -11.41 -25.60 13.79
N ALA A 268 -12.57 -24.96 13.84
CA ALA A 268 -13.16 -24.55 15.12
C ALA A 268 -13.69 -25.78 15.89
N PRO A 269 -13.52 -25.86 17.23
CA PRO A 269 -12.97 -24.82 18.11
C PRO A 269 -11.45 -24.89 18.32
N PHE A 270 -10.76 -25.86 17.74
CA PHE A 270 -9.33 -26.14 17.99
C PHE A 270 -8.41 -25.04 17.44
N GLY A 271 -8.60 -24.65 16.18
CA GLY A 271 -7.80 -23.65 15.48
C GLY A 271 -6.38 -24.11 15.20
N ILE A 272 -5.44 -23.17 15.17
CA ILE A 272 -4.03 -23.38 14.89
C ILE A 272 -3.22 -23.04 16.16
N PRO A 273 -2.59 -24.04 16.79
CA PRO A 273 -1.68 -23.83 17.90
C PRO A 273 -0.47 -22.94 17.53
N CYS A 274 0.02 -22.18 18.51
CA CYS A 274 1.28 -21.44 18.36
C CYS A 274 2.46 -22.42 18.38
N ASN A 275 2.96 -22.78 17.21
CA ASN A 275 3.97 -23.84 17.04
C ASN A 275 5.42 -23.34 16.97
N ILE A 276 5.64 -22.04 16.89
CA ILE A 276 6.98 -21.42 16.98
C ILE A 276 7.06 -20.67 18.31
N LYS A 277 7.92 -21.14 19.21
CA LYS A 277 8.11 -20.54 20.54
C LYS A 277 9.56 -20.17 20.75
N ILE A 278 9.81 -18.87 20.67
CA ILE A 278 11.15 -18.31 20.84
C ILE A 278 11.50 -18.36 22.33
N THR A 279 12.46 -19.22 22.70
CA THR A 279 12.93 -19.38 24.08
C THR A 279 14.13 -18.52 24.41
N ASP A 280 14.91 -18.17 23.38
CA ASP A 280 16.18 -17.45 23.49
C ASP A 280 16.24 -16.37 22.40
N THR A 281 17.12 -15.37 22.58
CA THR A 281 17.21 -14.25 21.62
C THR A 281 17.70 -14.77 20.27
N PRO A 282 16.93 -14.65 19.17
CA PRO A 282 17.36 -15.11 17.87
C PRO A 282 18.58 -14.32 17.36
N PRO A 283 19.39 -14.89 16.44
CA PRO A 283 20.51 -14.19 15.83
C PRO A 283 20.06 -12.87 15.18
N LEU A 284 20.66 -11.76 15.63
CA LEU A 284 20.38 -10.42 15.12
C LEU A 284 21.03 -10.26 13.74
N LEU A 285 20.24 -9.90 12.73
CA LEU A 285 20.77 -9.58 11.40
C LEU A 285 21.18 -8.12 11.29
N PHE A 286 20.38 -7.22 11.87
CA PHE A 286 20.54 -5.79 11.69
C PHE A 286 19.83 -5.02 12.81
N GLU A 287 20.38 -3.86 13.17
CA GLU A 287 19.81 -2.96 14.17
C GLU A 287 20.01 -1.50 13.76
N VAL A 288 18.96 -0.68 13.92
CA VAL A 288 19.02 0.76 13.66
C VAL A 288 18.08 1.53 14.57
N SER A 289 18.38 2.81 14.85
CA SER A 289 17.52 3.71 15.60
C SER A 289 16.71 4.62 14.67
N SER A 290 15.38 4.62 14.81
CA SER A 290 14.40 5.43 14.08
C SER A 290 13.38 6.06 15.03
N LEU A 291 13.07 7.35 14.86
CA LEU A 291 12.10 8.09 15.71
C LEU A 291 10.67 7.54 15.58
N GLU A 292 10.36 6.98 14.40
CA GLU A 292 9.04 6.52 14.01
C GLU A 292 9.14 5.10 13.44
N ASN A 293 8.01 4.39 13.39
CA ASN A 293 7.85 3.07 12.75
C ASN A 293 7.93 3.17 11.21
N ALA A 294 8.82 4.01 10.68
CA ALA A 294 8.96 4.37 9.27
C ALA A 294 10.13 3.63 8.59
N PHE A 295 10.62 2.54 9.19
CA PHE A 295 11.71 1.74 8.62
C PHE A 295 11.25 1.03 7.35
N GLN A 296 11.97 1.25 6.25
CA GLN A 296 11.71 0.60 4.97
C GLN A 296 13.02 0.10 4.35
N ILE A 297 13.00 -1.07 3.73
CA ILE A 297 14.13 -1.62 2.96
C ILE A 297 13.73 -1.69 1.49
N GLY A 298 14.64 -1.32 0.59
CA GLY A 298 14.42 -1.41 -0.84
C GLY A 298 15.56 -0.84 -1.66
N GLY A 299 15.29 -0.61 -2.95
CA GLY A 299 16.27 -0.11 -3.91
C GLY A 299 17.23 -1.19 -4.43
N HIS A 300 17.88 -0.87 -5.54
CA HIS A 300 18.95 -1.67 -6.11
C HIS A 300 20.20 -0.80 -6.29
N PRO A 301 21.29 -1.07 -5.56
CA PRO A 301 21.46 -2.11 -4.54
C PRO A 301 20.69 -1.80 -3.23
N TRP A 302 20.65 -2.76 -2.31
CA TRP A 302 19.84 -2.71 -1.09
C TRP A 302 20.20 -1.54 -0.16
N HIS A 303 19.23 -0.66 0.07
CA HIS A 303 19.27 0.47 0.99
C HIS A 303 18.07 0.42 1.94
N TYR A 304 18.12 1.24 2.99
CA TYR A 304 17.00 1.44 3.89
C TYR A 304 16.74 2.92 4.12
N ILE A 305 15.50 3.24 4.48
CA ILE A 305 15.06 4.59 4.84
C ILE A 305 14.66 4.61 6.31
N ILE A 306 15.12 5.61 7.04
CA ILE A 306 14.73 5.87 8.43
C ILE A 306 14.52 7.37 8.68
N THR A 307 13.75 7.68 9.72
CA THR A 307 13.73 9.00 10.34
C THR A 307 14.65 8.95 11.56
N PRO A 308 15.74 9.72 11.63
CA PRO A 308 16.67 9.68 12.76
C PRO A 308 15.96 9.86 14.10
N ASN A 309 16.36 9.10 15.13
CA ASN A 309 15.75 9.13 16.46
C ASN A 309 16.09 10.40 17.26
N LYS A 310 15.77 11.57 16.70
CA LYS A 310 15.93 12.90 17.27
C LYS A 310 14.68 13.70 16.93
N LYS A 311 13.92 14.13 17.94
CA LYS A 311 12.67 14.90 17.75
C LYS A 311 12.81 16.14 16.86
N LYS A 312 14.00 16.76 16.83
CA LYS A 312 14.30 17.93 15.98
C LYS A 312 14.42 17.60 14.48
N GLN A 313 14.52 16.32 14.14
CA GLN A 313 14.68 15.82 12.76
C GLN A 313 13.43 15.04 12.31
N LYS A 314 12.27 15.34 12.91
CA LYS A 314 11.00 14.81 12.42
C LYS A 314 10.74 15.36 11.02
N GLY A 315 10.39 14.50 10.06
CA GLY A 315 10.28 14.86 8.63
C GLY A 315 11.60 14.84 7.86
N VAL A 316 12.70 14.43 8.49
CA VAL A 316 13.99 14.24 7.83
C VAL A 316 14.22 12.74 7.62
N PHE A 317 14.43 12.34 6.37
CA PHE A 317 14.65 10.96 5.99
C PHE A 317 16.11 10.73 5.62
N HIS A 318 16.69 9.65 6.15
CA HIS A 318 18.03 9.21 5.82
C HIS A 318 17.95 7.94 4.98
N ILE A 319 18.55 7.98 3.78
CA ILE A 319 18.73 6.83 2.89
C ILE A 319 20.14 6.29 3.10
N CYS A 320 20.24 5.08 3.66
CA CYS A 320 21.50 4.46 4.03
C CYS A 320 21.68 3.09 3.35
N ALA A 321 22.92 2.73 3.05
CA ALA A 321 23.26 1.42 2.51
C ALA A 321 23.10 0.34 3.59
N LEU A 322 22.45 -0.78 3.24
CA LEU A 322 22.21 -1.87 4.18
C LEU A 322 23.51 -2.59 4.59
N LYS A 323 24.51 -2.60 3.71
CA LYS A 323 25.77 -3.35 3.89
C LYS A 323 26.62 -2.85 5.06
N ASP A 324 26.71 -1.53 5.23
CA ASP A 324 27.66 -0.90 6.14
C ASP A 324 27.08 0.29 6.92
N ASN A 325 25.76 0.53 6.81
CA ASN A 325 25.07 1.68 7.40
C ASN A 325 25.56 3.04 6.90
N SER A 326 26.32 3.08 5.81
CA SER A 326 26.80 4.34 5.25
C SER A 326 25.65 5.15 4.67
N LEU A 327 25.62 6.44 4.96
CA LEU A 327 24.65 7.37 4.38
C LEU A 327 24.99 7.55 2.89
N ALA A 328 24.00 7.36 2.01
CA ALA A 328 24.17 7.66 0.60
C ALA A 328 24.54 9.14 0.42
N LYS A 329 25.35 9.48 -0.58
CA LYS A 329 25.65 10.88 -0.90
C LYS A 329 24.35 11.57 -1.32
N ASN A 330 24.04 12.72 -0.71
CA ASN A 330 22.72 13.37 -0.80
C ASN A 330 21.55 12.50 -0.29
N GLY A 331 21.81 11.53 0.59
CA GLY A 331 20.80 10.62 1.15
C GLY A 331 19.93 11.23 2.25
N ILE A 332 20.21 12.46 2.68
CA ILE A 332 19.35 13.20 3.60
C ILE A 332 18.31 13.93 2.77
N GLN A 333 17.04 13.57 2.97
CA GLN A 333 15.90 14.15 2.28
C GLN A 333 14.99 14.82 3.28
N GLU A 334 14.65 16.07 2.99
CA GLU A 334 13.76 16.90 3.79
C GLU A 334 12.91 17.72 2.82
N MET A 335 11.66 17.95 3.19
CA MET A 335 10.77 18.83 2.45
C MET A 335 10.18 19.86 3.41
N GLU A 336 10.20 21.14 3.04
CA GLU A 336 9.50 22.17 3.83
C GLU A 336 8.00 21.91 3.76
N CYS A 337 7.46 21.31 4.82
CA CYS A 337 6.04 21.10 4.99
C CYS A 337 5.47 22.15 5.95
N CYS A 338 4.63 23.06 5.42
CA CYS A 338 3.80 23.95 6.23
C CYS A 338 2.41 23.33 6.52
N SER A 339 2.22 22.04 6.20
CA SER A 339 0.94 21.34 6.32
C SER A 339 0.94 20.40 7.53
N LEU A 340 -0.26 20.09 8.04
CA LEU A 340 -0.49 19.09 9.10
C LEU A 340 -0.16 17.66 8.62
N GLU A 341 -0.24 17.39 7.31
CA GLU A 341 0.16 16.11 6.73
C GLU A 341 1.69 16.01 6.64
N SER A 342 2.23 14.91 7.17
CA SER A 342 3.67 14.62 7.10
C SER A 342 4.04 14.27 5.66
N ASP A 343 5.20 14.73 5.19
CA ASP A 343 5.75 14.20 3.96
C ASP A 343 6.09 12.71 4.15
N TRP A 344 5.99 11.93 3.07
CA TRP A 344 6.34 10.52 3.10
C TRP A 344 7.31 10.18 1.97
N ILE A 345 8.12 9.17 2.23
CA ILE A 345 9.13 8.69 1.29
C ILE A 345 9.10 7.16 1.24
N TYR A 346 9.29 6.59 0.06
CA TYR A 346 9.37 5.14 -0.11
C TYR A 346 10.15 4.76 -1.36
N PHE A 347 10.71 3.54 -1.36
CA PHE A 347 11.31 2.95 -2.55
C PHE A 347 10.21 2.60 -3.56
N HIS A 348 10.42 2.98 -4.81
CA HIS A 348 9.52 2.58 -5.88
C HIS A 348 9.55 1.05 -6.05
N PRO A 349 8.39 0.38 -6.21
CA PRO A 349 8.30 -1.08 -6.17
C PRO A 349 8.86 -1.81 -7.41
N ASP A 350 9.30 -1.09 -8.45
CA ASP A 350 9.78 -1.66 -9.72
C ASP A 350 11.26 -2.09 -9.70
N ALA A 351 11.91 -2.09 -8.53
CA ALA A 351 13.34 -2.37 -8.35
C ALA A 351 14.28 -1.46 -9.17
N SER A 352 13.79 -0.33 -9.73
CA SER A 352 14.61 0.58 -10.54
C SER A 352 15.63 1.40 -9.74
N GLY A 353 15.63 1.27 -8.41
CA GLY A 353 16.38 2.15 -7.51
C GLY A 353 15.77 3.56 -7.38
N ARG A 354 14.55 3.78 -7.91
CA ARG A 354 13.83 5.03 -7.70
C ARG A 354 13.25 5.13 -6.30
N ILE A 355 13.15 6.35 -5.81
CA ILE A 355 12.57 6.69 -4.52
C ILE A 355 11.56 7.81 -4.78
N ILE A 356 10.35 7.68 -4.23
CA ILE A 356 9.31 8.70 -4.32
C ILE A 356 9.27 9.42 -2.98
N HIS A 357 9.45 10.75 -3.00
CA HIS A 357 9.26 11.63 -1.84
C HIS A 357 8.11 12.57 -2.14
N VAL A 358 6.97 12.34 -1.49
CA VAL A 358 5.75 13.12 -1.66
C VAL A 358 5.63 14.09 -0.50
N GLY A 359 5.48 15.37 -0.80
CA GLY A 359 5.01 16.36 0.16
C GLY A 359 3.81 17.12 -0.36
N PRO A 360 3.40 18.20 0.33
CA PRO A 360 2.10 18.83 0.13
C PRO A 360 1.93 19.49 -1.24
N ASN A 361 3.01 20.03 -1.80
CA ASN A 361 2.99 20.81 -3.05
C ASN A 361 3.86 20.22 -4.17
N GLN A 362 4.60 19.15 -3.89
CA GLN A 362 5.50 18.56 -4.87
C GLN A 362 5.74 17.07 -4.59
N VAL A 363 5.98 16.32 -5.67
CA VAL A 363 6.45 14.94 -5.63
C VAL A 363 7.83 14.89 -6.28
N LYS A 364 8.85 14.58 -5.50
CA LYS A 364 10.21 14.36 -6.01
C LYS A 364 10.38 12.89 -6.34
N VAL A 365 10.73 12.59 -7.59
CA VAL A 365 11.20 11.27 -7.99
C VAL A 365 12.72 11.32 -7.99
N LEU A 366 13.31 10.60 -7.05
CA LEU A 366 14.75 10.49 -6.86
C LEU A 366 15.25 9.17 -7.42
N LYS A 367 16.53 9.09 -7.73
CA LYS A 367 17.18 7.89 -8.24
C LYS A 367 18.47 7.62 -7.49
N LEU A 368 18.61 6.37 -7.05
CA LEU A 368 19.84 5.83 -6.51
C LEU A 368 20.78 5.50 -7.68
N ASN A 369 21.97 6.10 -7.68
CA ASN A 369 23.02 5.87 -8.67
C ASN A 369 24.33 5.52 -7.98
N GLU A 370 25.19 4.76 -8.64
CA GLU A 370 26.58 4.58 -8.21
C GLU A 370 27.36 5.89 -8.37
N VAL A 371 28.28 6.16 -7.45
CA VAL A 371 29.19 7.31 -7.55
C VAL A 371 30.26 7.00 -8.60
N GLU A 372 30.48 7.95 -9.53
CA GLU A 372 31.57 7.86 -10.49
C GLU A 372 32.91 7.65 -9.75
N ASN A 373 33.61 6.57 -10.11
CA ASN A 373 34.88 6.11 -9.53
C ASN A 373 34.83 5.36 -8.19
N ASN A 374 33.65 5.06 -7.63
CA ASN A 374 33.54 4.18 -6.47
C ASN A 374 32.23 3.37 -6.48
N SER A 375 32.30 2.14 -6.99
CA SER A 375 31.15 1.21 -7.04
C SER A 375 30.63 0.76 -5.67
N ALA A 376 31.33 1.07 -4.58
CA ALA A 376 30.84 0.79 -3.23
C ALA A 376 29.97 1.91 -2.65
N GLN A 377 30.00 3.12 -3.24
CA GLN A 377 29.28 4.28 -2.72
C GLN A 377 28.15 4.69 -3.66
N HIS A 378 27.00 5.00 -3.08
CA HIS A 378 25.80 5.39 -3.81
C HIS A 378 25.47 6.86 -3.55
N GLN A 379 24.90 7.50 -4.55
CA GLN A 379 24.38 8.86 -4.48
C GLN A 379 22.92 8.91 -4.88
N ILE A 380 22.19 9.83 -4.26
CA ILE A 380 20.83 10.18 -4.64
C ILE A 380 20.89 11.40 -5.55
N SER A 381 20.27 11.26 -6.72
CA SER A 381 20.03 12.37 -7.63
C SER A 381 18.55 12.54 -7.88
N GLU A 382 18.11 13.77 -8.13
CA GLU A 382 16.77 14.04 -8.63
C GLU A 382 16.64 13.51 -10.07
N ASP A 383 15.61 12.70 -10.34
CA ASP A 383 15.24 12.26 -11.70
C ASP A 383 14.32 13.33 -12.31
N PHE A 384 13.20 13.60 -11.63
CA PHE A 384 12.28 14.69 -11.97
C PHE A 384 11.39 15.07 -10.78
N VAL A 385 10.78 16.26 -10.87
CA VAL A 385 9.83 16.78 -9.86
C VAL A 385 8.49 17.05 -10.52
N ILE A 386 7.43 16.63 -9.85
CA ILE A 386 6.06 16.98 -10.19
C ILE A 386 5.61 18.07 -9.21
N LEU A 387 5.23 19.24 -9.74
CA LEU A 387 4.73 20.35 -8.94
C LEU A 387 3.22 20.38 -8.98
N ALA A 388 2.57 20.46 -7.81
CA ALA A 388 1.16 20.76 -7.73
C ALA A 388 0.99 22.29 -7.77
N ASN A 389 0.55 22.82 -8.91
CA ASN A 389 0.16 24.23 -9.01
C ASN A 389 -1.14 24.46 -8.25
N ARG A 390 -1.07 24.61 -6.93
CA ARG A 390 -2.14 25.28 -6.18
C ARG A 390 -2.06 26.75 -6.55
N GLU A 391 -3.09 27.28 -7.20
CA GLU A 391 -3.19 28.71 -7.45
C GLU A 391 -3.04 29.45 -6.12
N LYS A 392 -1.88 30.06 -5.88
CA LYS A 392 -1.76 31.09 -4.87
C LYS A 392 -2.68 32.20 -5.33
N ASN A 393 -3.85 32.35 -4.72
CA ASN A 393 -4.67 33.54 -4.86
C ASN A 393 -3.83 34.76 -4.45
N LYS A 394 -3.14 35.36 -5.41
CA LYS A 394 -2.26 36.54 -5.23
C LYS A 394 -3.06 37.85 -5.13
N ASN A 395 -4.34 37.79 -4.80
CA ASN A 395 -5.24 38.96 -4.71
C ASN A 395 -5.66 39.30 -3.27
N GLU A 396 -4.81 39.03 -2.29
CA GLU A 396 -5.03 39.50 -0.92
C GLU A 396 -3.87 40.39 -0.51
N ASN A 397 -3.97 41.70 -0.79
CA ASN A 397 -3.26 42.79 -0.09
C ASN A 397 -3.67 44.18 -0.61
N LEU A 398 -4.97 44.45 -0.78
CA LEU A 398 -5.48 45.82 -0.98
C LEU A 398 -6.42 46.18 0.19
N PRO A 399 -6.03 47.13 1.07
CA PRO A 399 -6.89 47.54 2.18
C PRO A 399 -8.14 48.25 1.65
N THR A 400 -9.32 47.74 2.00
CA THR A 400 -10.60 48.40 1.67
C THR A 400 -10.87 49.51 2.68
N VAL A 401 -10.95 50.77 2.23
CA VAL A 401 -11.28 51.94 3.06
C VAL A 401 -12.75 52.28 2.86
N THR A 402 -13.48 52.60 3.93
CA THR A 402 -14.88 53.08 3.81
C THR A 402 -14.92 54.56 3.43
N ALA A 403 -16.07 55.03 2.93
CA ALA A 403 -16.26 56.43 2.48
C ALA A 403 -16.05 57.51 3.57
N SER A 404 -15.86 57.13 4.84
CA SER A 404 -15.49 58.04 5.95
C SER A 404 -13.99 58.05 6.28
N GLY A 405 -13.15 57.40 5.46
CA GLY A 405 -11.69 57.38 5.63
C GLY A 405 -11.19 56.43 6.73
N ARG A 406 -12.06 55.60 7.32
CA ARG A 406 -11.63 54.57 8.27
C ARG A 406 -11.06 53.37 7.53
N VAL A 407 -9.82 53.02 7.85
CA VAL A 407 -9.20 51.76 7.43
C VAL A 407 -9.90 50.64 8.18
N VAL A 408 -10.64 49.80 7.44
CA VAL A 408 -11.22 48.59 8.01
C VAL A 408 -10.08 47.61 8.22
N LYS A 409 -9.62 47.49 9.47
CA LYS A 409 -8.74 46.39 9.87
C LYS A 409 -9.58 45.12 9.76
N ARG A 410 -9.51 44.41 8.61
CA ARG A 410 -10.10 43.08 8.52
C ARG A 410 -9.45 42.26 9.63
N THR A 411 -10.27 41.70 10.52
CA THR A 411 -9.86 40.59 11.36
C THR A 411 -9.31 39.55 10.39
N PHE A 412 -8.00 39.29 10.47
CA PHE A 412 -7.42 38.15 9.78
C PHE A 412 -8.21 36.94 10.26
N ASN A 413 -8.99 36.31 9.39
CA ASN A 413 -9.22 34.90 9.55
C ASN A 413 -7.84 34.28 9.30
N LEU A 414 -7.09 34.04 10.38
CA LEU A 414 -6.04 33.03 10.41
C LEU A 414 -6.73 31.71 10.02
N LEU A 415 -6.85 31.45 8.72
CA LEU A 415 -7.26 30.16 8.21
C LEU A 415 -6.00 29.31 8.13
N ASP A 416 -5.71 28.66 9.25
CA ASP A 416 -5.08 27.33 9.39
C ASP A 416 -4.96 26.91 10.88
N ASP A 417 -5.33 27.79 11.83
CA ASP A 417 -5.33 27.52 13.28
C ASP A 417 -6.74 27.28 13.87
N ASP A 418 -7.67 26.71 13.09
CA ASP A 418 -8.97 26.29 13.62
C ASP A 418 -8.97 24.78 13.90
N PRO A 419 -9.06 24.32 15.17
CA PRO A 419 -9.26 22.91 15.48
C PRO A 419 -10.62 22.35 15.00
N GLU A 420 -11.47 23.18 14.37
CA GLU A 420 -12.69 22.80 13.67
C GLU A 420 -12.55 22.73 12.13
N GLN A 421 -11.35 22.97 11.55
CA GLN A 421 -11.13 22.64 10.14
C GLN A 421 -11.03 21.13 9.93
N GLU A 422 -12.19 20.57 9.56
CA GLU A 422 -12.41 19.19 9.18
C GLU A 422 -11.42 18.74 8.10
N THR A 423 -10.41 17.96 8.49
CA THR A 423 -9.45 17.35 7.58
C THR A 423 -10.13 16.29 6.71
N TYR A 424 -10.26 16.56 5.42
CA TYR A 424 -10.64 15.58 4.42
C TYR A 424 -9.42 14.70 4.11
N SER A 425 -9.51 13.39 4.36
CA SER A 425 -8.51 12.46 3.84
C SER A 425 -8.83 12.16 2.38
N HIS A 426 -7.86 12.31 1.49
CA HIS A 426 -8.01 12.04 0.07
C HIS A 426 -7.04 10.94 -0.38
N GLU A 427 -7.55 9.96 -1.11
CA GLU A 427 -6.75 8.95 -1.79
C GLU A 427 -7.02 9.01 -3.29
N VAL A 428 -5.97 9.05 -4.11
CA VAL A 428 -6.07 9.09 -5.58
C VAL A 428 -5.28 7.94 -6.18
N TYR A 429 -5.97 7.12 -6.97
CA TYR A 429 -5.41 5.98 -7.67
C TYR A 429 -5.42 6.23 -9.17
N PHE A 430 -4.30 5.92 -9.83
CA PHE A 430 -4.16 5.97 -11.28
C PHE A 430 -4.06 4.53 -11.81
N ASP A 431 -5.08 4.08 -12.55
CA ASP A 431 -5.09 2.74 -13.16
C ASP A 431 -5.47 2.83 -14.64
N ARG A 432 -4.46 2.74 -15.51
CA ARG A 432 -4.59 2.80 -16.98
C ARG A 432 -5.32 4.06 -17.46
N ASP A 433 -6.58 3.93 -17.87
CA ASP A 433 -7.47 4.98 -18.36
C ASP A 433 -8.42 5.52 -17.28
N LEU A 434 -8.20 5.14 -16.02
CA LEU A 434 -9.04 5.50 -14.87
C LEU A 434 -8.25 6.30 -13.84
N VAL A 435 -8.89 7.36 -13.33
CA VAL A 435 -8.50 8.03 -12.10
C VAL A 435 -9.60 7.79 -11.09
N LEU A 436 -9.25 7.20 -9.95
CA LEU A 436 -10.19 6.96 -8.87
C LEU A 436 -9.82 7.83 -7.68
N HIS A 437 -10.78 8.60 -7.19
CA HIS A 437 -10.62 9.53 -6.08
C HIS A 437 -11.56 9.14 -4.95
N ILE A 438 -11.00 8.80 -3.80
CA ILE A 438 -11.72 8.53 -2.57
C ILE A 438 -11.52 9.71 -1.63
N GLU A 439 -12.61 10.23 -1.11
CA GLU A 439 -12.63 11.33 -0.16
C GLU A 439 -13.37 10.90 1.10
N GLN A 440 -12.70 11.00 2.24
CA GLN A 440 -13.37 10.89 3.54
C GLN A 440 -13.87 12.27 3.96
N LYS A 441 -15.19 12.42 3.95
CA LYS A 441 -15.90 13.61 4.44
C LYS A 441 -16.11 13.56 5.96
N PRO A 442 -16.41 14.73 6.55
CA PRO A 442 -16.98 14.82 7.89
C PRO A 442 -18.10 13.80 8.11
N SER A 443 -18.30 13.38 9.37
CA SER A 443 -19.28 12.35 9.77
C SER A 443 -18.99 10.90 9.31
N ARG A 444 -17.74 10.60 8.90
CA ARG A 444 -17.31 9.26 8.42
C ARG A 444 -18.06 8.80 7.17
N VAL A 445 -18.38 9.75 6.29
CA VAL A 445 -18.95 9.46 4.97
C VAL A 445 -17.80 9.42 3.97
N PHE A 446 -17.66 8.31 3.26
CA PHE A 446 -16.66 8.14 2.21
C PHE A 446 -17.34 8.36 0.86
N SER A 447 -16.76 9.21 0.02
CA SER A 447 -17.21 9.44 -1.35
C SER A 447 -16.18 8.85 -2.30
N CYS A 448 -16.62 8.16 -3.35
CA CYS A 448 -15.74 7.64 -4.38
C CYS A 448 -16.19 8.17 -5.74
N TYR A 449 -15.23 8.74 -6.46
CA TYR A 449 -15.39 9.34 -7.77
C TYR A 449 -14.52 8.56 -8.76
N VAL A 450 -15.13 8.09 -9.84
CA VAL A 450 -14.41 7.38 -10.91
C VAL A 450 -14.42 8.25 -12.14
N TYR A 451 -13.24 8.61 -12.59
CA TYR A 451 -13.01 9.35 -13.81
C TYR A 451 -12.42 8.43 -14.86
N GLN A 452 -12.99 8.44 -16.06
CA GLN A 452 -12.45 7.70 -17.19
C GLN A 452 -11.92 8.66 -18.24
N MET A 453 -10.83 8.27 -18.87
CA MET A 453 -10.22 8.98 -19.99
C MET A 453 -11.14 8.88 -21.21
N VAL A 454 -11.52 10.02 -21.77
CA VAL A 454 -12.32 10.14 -22.98
C VAL A 454 -11.56 11.02 -23.96
N CYS A 455 -11.55 10.64 -25.24
CA CYS A 455 -11.06 11.52 -26.30
C CYS A 455 -12.28 12.19 -26.94
N ASP A 456 -12.36 13.53 -26.85
CA ASP A 456 -13.35 14.29 -27.61
C ASP A 456 -12.89 14.36 -29.08
N PRO A 457 -13.61 13.78 -30.05
CA PRO A 457 -13.23 13.88 -31.47
C PRO A 457 -13.50 15.28 -32.07
N GLY A 458 -14.14 16.17 -31.31
CA GLY A 458 -14.59 17.47 -31.78
C GLY A 458 -13.51 18.54 -31.69
N GLU A 459 -12.59 18.56 -32.66
CA GLU A 459 -11.90 19.79 -33.13
C GLU A 459 -11.04 19.59 -34.40
N GLU A 460 -10.92 18.37 -34.95
CA GLU A 460 -10.16 18.14 -36.20
C GLU A 460 -11.02 18.07 -37.49
N GLU A 461 -12.37 18.01 -37.41
CA GLU A 461 -13.21 17.86 -38.61
C GLU A 461 -13.61 19.17 -39.33
N THR A 462 -13.34 20.35 -38.76
CA THR A 462 -13.77 21.63 -39.35
C THR A 462 -12.75 22.29 -40.27
N THR A 463 -11.49 21.83 -40.31
CA THR A 463 -10.42 22.45 -41.11
C THR A 463 -10.15 21.81 -42.47
N ASN A 464 -10.75 20.66 -42.79
CA ASN A 464 -10.49 19.94 -44.06
C ASN A 464 -11.62 20.00 -45.10
N ARG A 465 -12.66 20.83 -44.92
CA ARG A 465 -13.78 20.94 -45.87
C ARG A 465 -13.80 22.21 -46.74
N SER A 466 -12.75 23.03 -46.75
CA SER A 466 -12.69 24.27 -47.52
C SER A 466 -11.69 24.28 -48.69
N CYS A 467 -11.21 23.12 -49.15
CA CYS A 467 -10.31 23.02 -50.31
C CYS A 467 -10.76 21.96 -51.33
N GLU A 468 -12.03 21.98 -51.74
CA GLU A 468 -12.48 21.37 -53.01
C GLU A 468 -13.63 22.21 -53.60
N LYS A 469 -13.29 23.40 -54.10
CA LYS A 469 -14.01 24.08 -55.19
C LYS A 469 -13.04 25.04 -55.87
N GLU A 470 -12.29 24.52 -56.84
CA GLU A 470 -12.11 25.07 -58.19
C GLU A 470 -11.32 24.07 -59.06
#